data_AF-A0A9P0AB92-F1
#
_entry.id   AF-A0A9P0AB92-F1
#
_cell.length_a   1.000
_cell.length_b   1.000
_cell.length_c   1.000
_cell.angle_alpha   90.00
_cell.angle_beta   90.00
_cell.angle_gamma   90.00
#
_symmetry.space_group_name_H-M   'P 1'
#
loop_
_entity.id
_entity.type
_entity.pdbx_description
1 polymer ?
#
loop_
_entity_poly.entity_id
_entity_poly.type
_entity_poly.pdbx_seq_one_letter_code
_entity_poly.pdbx_strand_id
1 'polypeptide(L)'
;MSSFKKTSKSILRESLRIFDEDSEILPEKKQNCNRKMISKGTKKDLLLKASAVKEIEAVKKQLKRKESLAEENLEKLKLLSQPLKEKTAKRILQNIGYQAESSQQSKKRKPEDERTVFTEEDFAKFEREYFGC
;
A
#
# COMPACT_ATOMS: atom_id res chain seq x y z
N MET A 1 28.53 -12.88 43.33
CA MET A 1 28.06 -12.27 42.07
C MET A 1 27.27 -11.01 42.44
N SER A 2 27.78 -9.82 42.11
CA SER A 2 27.17 -8.55 42.50
C SER A 2 26.16 -8.09 41.46
N SER A 3 24.87 -8.12 41.80
CA SER A 3 23.77 -7.72 40.92
C SER A 3 23.69 -6.19 40.85
N PHE A 4 24.10 -5.61 39.72
CA PHE A 4 23.96 -4.17 39.48
C PHE A 4 22.49 -3.81 39.29
N LYS A 5 21.88 -3.15 40.28
CA LYS A 5 20.53 -2.59 40.17
C LYS A 5 20.57 -1.34 39.29
N LYS A 6 20.05 -1.42 38.07
CA LYS A 6 19.86 -0.26 37.19
C LYS A 6 18.78 0.65 37.78
N THR A 7 18.99 1.96 37.74
CA THR A 7 17.97 2.96 38.11
C THR A 7 16.99 3.16 36.96
N SER A 8 15.78 3.62 37.26
CA SER A 8 14.77 3.96 36.24
C SER A 8 15.31 4.90 35.16
N LYS A 9 16.12 5.90 35.56
CA LYS A 9 16.78 6.83 34.64
C LYS A 9 17.79 6.15 33.70
N SER A 10 18.58 5.18 34.20
CA SER A 10 19.51 4.44 33.35
C SER A 10 18.80 3.55 32.34
N ILE A 11 17.66 2.95 32.73
CA ILE A 11 16.85 2.11 31.84
C ILE A 11 16.26 2.96 30.71
N LEU A 12 15.70 4.14 31.04
CA LEU A 12 15.15 5.06 30.02
C LEU A 12 16.22 5.52 29.02
N ARG A 13 17.43 5.84 29.52
CA ARG A 13 18.54 6.25 28.65
C ARG A 13 19.01 5.12 27.73
N GLU A 14 18.99 3.89 28.21
CA GLU A 14 19.34 2.70 27.42
C GLU A 14 18.27 2.40 26.37
N SER A 15 16.97 2.50 26.72
CA SER A 15 15.89 2.34 25.74
C SER A 15 15.94 3.40 24.64
N LEU A 16 16.19 4.67 24.98
CA LEU A 16 16.35 5.74 23.97
C LEU A 16 17.52 5.46 23.02
N ARG A 17 18.66 5.01 23.54
CA ARG A 17 19.81 4.62 22.70
C ARG A 17 19.47 3.50 21.72
N ILE A 18 18.72 2.49 22.16
CA ILE A 18 18.33 1.36 21.29
C ILE A 18 17.47 1.85 20.12
N PHE A 19 16.59 2.83 20.33
CA PHE A 19 15.80 3.42 19.24
C PHE A 19 16.61 4.33 18.31
N ASP A 20 17.66 4.97 18.81
CA ASP A 20 18.56 5.82 18.00
C ASP A 20 19.55 4.98 17.17
N GLU A 21 19.90 3.75 17.60
CA GLU A 21 20.87 2.87 16.91
C GLU A 21 20.37 2.33 15.54
N ASP A 22 19.06 2.33 15.28
CA ASP A 22 18.50 2.04 13.94
C ASP A 22 18.63 3.23 12.97
N SER A 23 19.09 4.40 13.46
CA SER A 23 19.38 5.59 12.67
C SER A 23 20.86 5.97 12.78
N GLU A 24 21.70 5.32 11.98
CA GLU A 24 23.03 5.79 11.55
C GLU A 24 23.95 6.46 12.60
N ILE A 25 24.85 5.65 13.15
CA ILE A 25 26.15 5.95 13.79
C ILE A 25 26.65 7.42 13.64
N LEU A 26 26.73 8.15 14.76
CA LEU A 26 27.74 9.21 14.96
C LEU A 26 28.41 9.05 16.34
N PRO A 27 29.75 9.20 16.45
CA PRO A 27 30.46 8.94 17.71
C PRO A 27 30.26 10.07 18.73
N GLU A 28 29.65 9.76 19.88
CA GLU A 28 29.56 10.68 21.02
C GLU A 28 30.95 10.95 21.64
N LYS A 29 31.59 12.08 21.30
CA LYS A 29 32.70 12.63 22.11
C LYS A 29 32.13 13.15 23.43
N LYS A 30 32.57 12.59 24.56
CA LYS A 30 32.29 13.13 25.90
C LYS A 30 32.89 14.54 26.03
N GLN A 31 32.07 15.57 25.85
CA GLN A 31 32.49 16.95 26.05
C GLN A 31 32.23 17.35 27.51
N ASN A 32 33.32 17.43 28.28
CA ASN A 32 33.31 18.01 29.63
C ASN A 32 33.05 19.51 29.51
N CYS A 33 31.90 20.01 29.98
CA CYS A 33 31.51 21.42 29.85
C CYS A 33 31.78 22.21 31.14
N ASN A 34 33.04 22.62 31.35
CA ASN A 34 33.38 23.66 32.33
C ASN A 34 34.21 24.77 31.66
N ARG A 35 33.53 25.71 30.98
CA ARG A 35 33.88 27.15 30.89
C ARG A 35 32.91 27.85 29.94
N LYS A 36 32.14 28.80 30.46
CA LYS A 36 31.48 29.83 29.65
C LYS A 36 32.57 30.77 29.10
N MET A 37 32.91 30.63 27.83
CA MET A 37 33.58 31.66 27.05
C MET A 37 32.58 32.15 26.01
N ILE A 38 32.09 33.38 26.18
CA ILE A 38 31.33 34.05 25.13
C ILE A 38 32.36 34.50 24.09
N SER A 39 32.78 33.59 23.22
CA SER A 39 33.61 33.95 22.06
C SER A 39 32.71 34.70 21.08
N LYS A 40 33.10 35.92 20.71
CA LYS A 40 32.45 36.63 19.60
C LYS A 40 32.57 35.73 18.36
N GLY A 41 31.42 35.29 17.84
CA GLY A 41 31.34 34.27 16.79
C GLY A 41 32.26 34.61 15.62
N THR A 42 33.02 33.61 15.16
CA THR A 42 33.91 33.80 14.02
C THR A 42 33.07 33.99 12.75
N LYS A 43 33.62 34.62 11.71
CA LYS A 43 32.93 34.80 10.41
C LYS A 43 32.38 33.47 9.84
N LYS A 44 33.02 32.34 10.18
CA LYS A 44 32.59 30.99 9.81
C LYS A 44 31.28 30.58 10.48
N ASP A 45 31.07 30.93 11.75
CA ASP A 45 29.82 30.64 12.48
C ASP A 45 28.63 31.41 11.89
N LEU A 46 28.85 32.63 11.43
CA LEU A 46 27.82 33.43 10.74
C LEU A 46 27.47 32.81 9.38
N LEU A 47 28.46 32.27 8.66
CA LEU A 47 28.25 31.62 7.37
C LEU A 47 27.45 30.31 7.52
N LEU A 48 27.79 29.49 8.53
CA LEU A 48 27.07 28.26 8.87
C LEU A 48 25.62 28.54 9.31
N LYS A 49 25.39 29.61 10.06
CA LYS A 49 24.03 30.05 10.41
C LYS A 49 23.24 30.50 9.18
N ALA A 50 23.88 31.23 8.26
CA ALA A 50 23.24 31.65 7.03
C ALA A 50 22.90 30.48 6.08
N SER A 51 23.74 29.44 6.02
CA SER A 51 23.43 28.23 5.24
C SER A 51 22.28 27.44 5.86
N ALA A 52 22.27 27.28 7.20
CA ALA A 52 21.18 26.62 7.90
C ALA A 52 19.83 27.33 7.70
N VAL A 53 19.81 28.68 7.70
CA VAL A 53 18.58 29.45 7.41
C VAL A 53 18.09 29.19 5.97
N LYS A 54 18.99 29.14 4.99
CA LYS A 54 18.64 28.81 3.60
C LYS A 54 18.06 27.41 3.46
N GLU A 55 18.63 26.43 4.15
CA GLU A 55 18.13 25.05 4.17
C GLU A 55 16.73 24.99 4.79
N ILE A 56 16.51 25.64 5.94
CA ILE A 56 15.19 25.72 6.59
C ILE A 56 14.16 26.37 5.66
N GLU A 57 14.53 27.44 4.96
CA GLU A 57 13.65 28.09 3.98
C GLU A 57 13.33 27.17 2.79
N ALA A 58 14.32 26.43 2.29
CA ALA A 58 14.12 25.46 1.21
C ALA A 58 13.17 24.33 1.63
N VAL A 59 13.36 23.77 2.83
CA VAL A 59 12.48 22.74 3.41
C VAL A 59 11.06 23.29 3.58
N LYS A 60 10.90 24.50 4.13
CA LYS A 60 9.59 25.15 4.25
C LYS A 60 8.89 25.33 2.90
N LYS A 61 9.62 25.72 1.84
CA LYS A 61 9.05 25.83 0.49
C LYS A 61 8.62 24.47 -0.06
N GLN A 62 9.41 23.42 0.16
CA GLN A 62 9.06 22.06 -0.26
C GLN A 62 7.82 21.54 0.48
N LEU A 63 7.72 21.76 1.79
CA LEU A 63 6.54 21.38 2.57
C LEU A 63 5.28 22.05 2.05
N LYS A 64 5.31 23.37 1.82
CA LYS A 64 4.17 24.11 1.26
C LYS A 64 3.71 23.57 -0.11
N ARG A 65 4.65 23.19 -0.98
CA ARG A 65 4.32 22.57 -2.29
C ARG A 65 3.69 21.18 -2.13
N LYS A 66 4.14 20.40 -1.15
CA LYS A 66 3.58 19.08 -0.87
C LYS A 66 2.18 19.19 -0.26
N GLU A 67 1.94 20.17 0.61
CA GLU A 67 0.62 20.47 1.17
C GLU A 67 -0.37 20.82 0.05
N SER A 68 -0.01 21.74 -0.86
CA SER A 68 -0.89 22.09 -1.98
C SER A 68 -1.18 20.89 -2.90
N LEU A 69 -0.16 20.05 -3.18
CA LEU A 69 -0.35 18.84 -3.99
C LEU A 69 -1.21 17.80 -3.26
N ALA A 70 -1.10 17.69 -1.93
CA ALA A 70 -1.94 16.81 -1.14
C ALA A 70 -3.41 17.27 -1.16
N GLU A 71 -3.66 18.58 -1.04
CA GLU A 71 -5.00 19.17 -1.13
C GLU A 71 -5.63 18.93 -2.51
N GLU A 72 -4.90 19.21 -3.59
CA GLU A 72 -5.36 18.95 -4.96
C GLU A 72 -5.69 17.47 -5.20
N ASN A 73 -4.87 16.56 -4.67
CA ASN A 73 -5.12 15.12 -4.79
C ASN A 73 -6.35 14.71 -3.98
N LEU A 74 -6.56 15.29 -2.81
CA LEU A 74 -7.72 15.04 -1.97
C LEU A 74 -9.01 15.50 -2.66
N GLU A 75 -8.99 16.65 -3.35
CA GLU A 75 -10.11 17.11 -4.18
C GLU A 75 -10.41 16.15 -5.33
N LYS A 76 -9.38 15.68 -6.05
CA LYS A 76 -9.54 14.68 -7.13
C LYS A 76 -10.14 13.38 -6.60
N LEU A 77 -9.68 12.89 -5.45
CA LEU A 77 -10.22 11.68 -4.82
C LEU A 77 -11.68 11.86 -4.40
N LYS A 78 -12.05 13.04 -3.86
CA LYS A 78 -13.46 13.37 -3.57
C LYS A 78 -14.32 13.32 -4.83
N LEU A 79 -13.83 13.85 -5.96
CA LEU A 79 -14.55 13.78 -7.23
C LEU A 79 -14.72 12.33 -7.72
N LEU A 80 -13.70 11.49 -7.56
CA LEU A 80 -13.75 10.06 -7.92
C LEU A 80 -14.65 9.22 -7.01
N SER A 81 -14.85 9.64 -5.75
CA SER A 81 -15.74 8.94 -4.82
C SER A 81 -17.22 9.05 -5.19
N GLN A 82 -17.58 9.99 -6.06
CA GLN A 82 -18.96 10.16 -6.50
C GLN A 82 -19.35 9.05 -7.50
N PRO A 83 -20.58 8.51 -7.40
CA PRO A 83 -21.04 7.49 -8.33
C PRO A 83 -21.01 8.03 -9.77
N LEU A 84 -20.39 7.25 -10.66
CA LEU A 84 -20.34 7.55 -12.09
C LEU A 84 -21.76 7.59 -12.65
N LYS A 85 -22.07 8.63 -13.44
CA LYS A 85 -23.31 8.68 -14.22
C LYS A 85 -23.37 7.46 -15.14
N GLU A 86 -24.52 6.79 -15.19
CA GLU A 86 -24.71 5.56 -15.97
C GLU A 86 -24.27 5.68 -17.43
N LYS A 87 -24.55 6.84 -18.06
CA LYS A 87 -24.14 7.12 -19.45
C LYS A 87 -22.61 7.09 -19.62
N THR A 88 -21.89 7.65 -18.67
CA THR A 88 -20.42 7.69 -18.67
C THR A 88 -19.85 6.30 -18.40
N ALA A 89 -20.42 5.58 -17.43
CA ALA A 89 -20.03 4.21 -17.11
C ALA A 89 -20.22 3.26 -18.30
N LYS A 90 -21.37 3.32 -18.99
CA LYS A 90 -21.63 2.54 -20.22
C LYS A 90 -20.63 2.84 -21.33
N ARG A 91 -20.28 4.11 -21.54
CA ARG A 91 -19.29 4.51 -22.54
C ARG A 91 -17.88 4.03 -22.20
N ILE A 92 -17.49 4.07 -20.92
CA ILE A 92 -16.21 3.53 -20.45
C ILE A 92 -16.15 2.02 -20.70
N LEU A 93 -17.19 1.27 -20.33
CA LEU A 93 -17.27 -0.17 -20.56
C LEU A 93 -17.18 -0.52 -22.05
N GLN A 94 -17.88 0.25 -22.90
CA GLN A 94 -17.82 0.07 -24.35
C GLN A 94 -16.40 0.33 -24.91
N ASN A 95 -15.72 1.38 -24.45
CA ASN A 95 -14.36 1.71 -24.88
C ASN A 95 -13.32 0.66 -24.43
N ILE A 96 -13.55 0.02 -23.29
CA ILE A 96 -12.71 -1.09 -22.78
C ILE A 96 -12.97 -2.39 -23.58
N GLY A 97 -13.93 -2.39 -24.50
CA GLY A 97 -14.33 -3.57 -25.26
C GLY A 97 -15.23 -4.53 -24.46
N TYR A 98 -15.73 -4.08 -23.29
CA TYR A 98 -16.64 -4.88 -22.47
C TYR A 98 -18.06 -4.81 -23.05
N GLN A 99 -18.37 -5.74 -23.96
CA GLN A 99 -19.73 -5.94 -24.43
C GLN A 99 -20.48 -6.85 -23.44
N ALA A 100 -21.26 -6.21 -22.55
CA ALA A 100 -22.12 -6.88 -21.58
C ALA A 100 -23.10 -7.89 -22.23
N GLU A 101 -23.38 -7.73 -23.52
CA GLU A 101 -24.29 -8.57 -24.31
C GLU A 101 -23.75 -9.99 -24.55
N SER A 102 -22.44 -10.22 -24.45
CA SER A 102 -21.85 -11.55 -24.67
C SER A 102 -22.02 -12.51 -23.48
N SER A 103 -22.31 -12.01 -22.27
CA SER A 103 -22.42 -12.82 -21.05
C SER A 103 -23.85 -13.26 -20.74
N GLN A 104 -24.85 -12.53 -21.25
CA GLN A 104 -26.28 -12.82 -21.01
C GLN A 104 -26.95 -13.64 -22.11
N GLN A 105 -26.21 -14.18 -23.07
CA GLN A 105 -26.71 -15.34 -23.79
C GLN A 105 -26.69 -16.52 -22.83
N SER A 106 -27.77 -16.61 -22.04
CA SER A 106 -28.20 -17.82 -21.36
C SER A 106 -27.82 -18.99 -22.26
N LYS A 107 -26.93 -19.85 -21.76
CA LYS A 107 -26.68 -21.15 -22.38
C LYS A 107 -28.03 -21.85 -22.35
N LYS A 108 -28.81 -21.71 -23.42
CA LYS A 108 -30.03 -22.46 -23.61
C LYS A 108 -29.59 -23.91 -23.42
N ARG A 109 -30.03 -24.54 -22.33
CA ARG A 109 -29.83 -25.97 -22.14
C ARG A 109 -30.42 -26.60 -23.39
N LYS A 110 -29.56 -27.19 -24.22
CA LYS A 110 -30.04 -28.01 -25.32
C LYS A 110 -30.93 -29.07 -24.66
N PRO A 111 -32.16 -29.31 -25.15
CA PRO A 111 -32.89 -30.49 -24.71
C PRO A 111 -31.93 -31.67 -24.91
N GLU A 112 -31.78 -32.49 -23.87
CA GLU A 112 -31.07 -33.76 -23.99
C GLU A 112 -31.94 -34.62 -24.90
N ASP A 113 -31.73 -34.50 -26.21
CA ASP A 113 -32.21 -35.50 -27.15
C ASP A 113 -31.43 -36.76 -26.76
N GLU A 114 -32.10 -37.70 -26.08
CA GLU A 114 -31.62 -39.06 -25.81
C GLU A 114 -31.39 -39.76 -27.15
N ARG A 115 -30.29 -39.38 -27.80
CA ARG A 115 -29.84 -39.91 -29.08
C ARG A 115 -28.98 -41.13 -28.82
N THR A 116 -29.47 -42.03 -27.97
CA THR A 116 -28.88 -43.37 -27.89
C THR A 116 -29.26 -44.10 -29.16
N VAL A 117 -28.27 -44.68 -29.82
CA VAL A 117 -28.48 -45.49 -31.03
C VAL A 117 -29.27 -46.77 -30.73
N PHE A 118 -29.33 -47.14 -29.44
CA PHE A 118 -30.03 -48.31 -28.94
C PHE A 118 -31.36 -47.93 -28.30
N THR A 119 -32.38 -48.71 -28.61
CA THR A 119 -33.74 -48.63 -28.07
C THR A 119 -33.92 -49.63 -26.93
N GLU A 120 -34.94 -49.44 -26.07
CA GLU A 120 -35.27 -50.39 -25.00
C GLU A 120 -35.52 -51.81 -25.52
N GLU A 121 -36.02 -51.94 -26.74
CA GLU A 121 -36.21 -53.23 -27.42
C GLU A 121 -34.89 -53.94 -27.72
N ASP A 122 -33.82 -53.19 -27.99
CA ASP A 122 -32.47 -53.76 -28.22
C ASP A 122 -31.91 -54.34 -26.92
N PHE A 123 -32.12 -53.65 -25.79
CA PHE A 123 -31.71 -54.15 -24.48
C PHE A 123 -32.45 -55.43 -24.09
N ALA A 124 -33.74 -55.55 -24.40
CA ALA A 124 -34.50 -56.77 -24.16
C ALA A 124 -34.00 -57.97 -24.99
N LYS A 125 -33.52 -57.73 -26.22
CA LYS A 125 -32.86 -58.77 -27.04
C LYS A 125 -31.52 -59.20 -26.43
N PHE A 126 -30.70 -58.24 -26.02
CA PHE A 126 -29.42 -58.54 -25.36
C PHE A 126 -29.61 -59.32 -24.05
N GLU A 127 -30.57 -58.94 -23.23
CA GLU A 127 -30.83 -59.63 -21.97
C GLU A 127 -31.18 -61.10 -22.20
N ARG A 128 -32.02 -61.39 -23.20
CA ARG A 128 -32.38 -62.77 -23.56
C ARG A 128 -31.20 -63.56 -24.12
N GLU A 129 -30.33 -62.94 -24.92
CA GLU A 129 -29.19 -63.63 -25.54
C GLU A 129 -28.07 -63.96 -24.54
N TYR A 130 -27.87 -63.11 -23.52
CA TYR A 130 -26.80 -63.30 -22.54
C TYR A 130 -27.25 -63.92 -21.22
N PHE A 131 -28.51 -63.73 -20.82
CA PHE A 131 -29.04 -64.20 -19.54
C PHE A 131 -30.26 -65.13 -19.66
N GLY A 132 -30.81 -65.33 -20.87
CA GLY A 132 -31.89 -66.28 -21.11
C GLY A 132 -31.36 -67.70 -21.31
N CYS A 133 -31.46 -68.54 -20.27
CA CYS A 133 -31.52 -69.99 -20.42
C CYS A 133 -32.95 -70.43 -20.76
#